data_AF-A0A8S3GHF6-F1
#
_entry.id   AF-A0A8S3GHF6-F1
#
_cell.length_a   1.000
_cell.length_b   1.000
_cell.length_c   1.000
_cell.angle_alpha   90.00
_cell.angle_beta   90.00
_cell.angle_gamma   90.00
#
_symmetry.space_group_name_H-M   'P 1'
#
loop_
_entity.id
_entity.type
_entity.pdbx_description
1 polymer ?
#
loop_
_entity_poly.entity_id
_entity_poly.type
_entity_poly.pdbx_seq_one_letter_code
_entity_poly.pdbx_strand_id
1 'polypeptide(L)'
;PRELLGEATYVCALNACSHSGLVGEARLIFKNIEMKTMRIFSTMIDCLSRASAFDQAQELIDEYERNHSPESAMYMALLSGARNAKNIYLSQNIYDRMKKLFPERKDPLVSAAVLLANVYASSGEIDKASDIRLEIYKSGTKKKVGLTWITVDGQVY
;
A
#
# COMPACT_ATOMS: atom_id res chain seq x y z
N PRO A 1 7.80 -24.99 24.25
CA PRO A 1 7.16 -25.14 22.92
C PRO A 1 6.44 -23.84 22.51
N ARG A 2 7.10 -22.97 21.72
CA ARG A 2 6.39 -21.89 21.02
C ARG A 2 5.47 -22.57 20.03
N GLU A 3 4.17 -22.52 20.26
CA GLU A 3 3.20 -22.88 19.23
C GLU A 3 3.57 -22.07 17.98
N LEU A 4 3.88 -22.76 16.88
CA LEU A 4 4.06 -22.16 15.57
C LEU A 4 2.71 -21.58 15.18
N LEU A 5 2.45 -20.35 15.61
CA LEU A 5 1.29 -19.58 15.17
C LEU A 5 1.34 -19.56 13.64
N GLY A 6 0.21 -19.91 13.01
CA GLY A 6 0.10 -19.87 11.57
C GLY A 6 0.30 -18.45 11.05
N GLU A 7 0.71 -18.33 9.79
CA GLU A 7 0.90 -17.05 9.10
C GLU A 7 -0.30 -16.09 9.29
N ALA A 8 -1.53 -16.62 9.24
CA ALA A 8 -2.75 -15.86 9.44
C ALA A 8 -2.80 -15.18 10.82
N THR A 9 -2.32 -15.83 11.88
CA THR A 9 -2.30 -15.26 13.22
C THR A 9 -1.34 -14.09 13.31
N TYR A 10 -0.14 -14.22 12.71
CA TYR A 10 0.82 -13.11 12.66
C TYR A 10 0.27 -11.92 11.88
N VAL A 11 -0.34 -12.17 10.72
CA VAL A 11 -0.96 -11.11 9.92
C VAL A 11 -2.09 -10.41 10.69
N CYS A 12 -2.95 -11.17 11.38
CA CYS A 12 -4.00 -10.61 12.22
C CYS A 12 -3.43 -9.76 13.36
N ALA A 13 -2.39 -10.24 14.05
CA ALA A 13 -1.75 -9.50 15.14
C ALA A 13 -1.09 -8.21 14.63
N LEU A 14 -0.39 -8.25 13.50
CA LEU A 14 0.21 -7.07 12.87
C LEU A 14 -0.85 -6.06 12.41
N ASN A 15 -1.96 -6.53 11.83
CA ASN A 15 -3.08 -5.67 11.47
C ASN A 15 -3.68 -5.00 12.70
N ALA A 16 -3.93 -5.74 13.79
CA ALA A 16 -4.42 -5.15 15.03
C ALA A 16 -3.48 -4.05 15.55
N CYS A 17 -2.17 -4.31 15.53
CA CYS A 17 -1.18 -3.30 15.91
C CYS A 17 -1.20 -2.07 14.97
N SER A 18 -1.33 -2.28 13.66
CA SER A 18 -1.45 -1.22 12.65
C SER A 18 -2.65 -0.32 12.89
N HIS A 19 -3.81 -0.91 13.20
CA HIS A 19 -5.04 -0.16 13.50
C HIS A 19 -4.99 0.56 14.85
N SER A 20 -4.28 0.01 15.83
CA SER A 20 -4.13 0.60 17.17
C SER A 20 -2.92 1.55 17.30
N GLY A 21 -2.13 1.74 16.24
CA GLY A 21 -0.92 2.57 16.29
C GLY A 21 0.23 1.97 17.11
N LEU A 22 0.19 0.68 17.43
CA LEU A 22 1.17 -0.03 18.26
C LEU A 22 2.37 -0.52 17.43
N VAL A 23 3.08 0.40 16.79
CA VAL A 23 4.18 0.07 15.86
C VAL A 23 5.35 -0.65 16.58
N GLY A 24 5.57 -0.34 17.87
CA GLY A 24 6.55 -1.03 18.70
C GLY A 24 6.28 -2.53 18.80
N GLU A 25 5.04 -2.89 19.15
CA GLU A 25 4.59 -4.28 19.25
C GLU A 25 4.61 -4.98 17.88
N ALA A 26 4.17 -4.30 16.82
CA ALA A 26 4.25 -4.82 15.46
C ALA A 26 5.68 -5.21 15.08
N ARG A 27 6.67 -4.36 15.40
CA ARG A 27 8.09 -4.66 15.16
C ARG A 27 8.59 -5.86 15.97
N LEU A 28 8.19 -5.97 17.24
CA LEU A 28 8.56 -7.11 18.08
C LEU A 28 7.99 -8.41 17.52
N ILE A 29 6.72 -8.42 17.13
CA ILE A 29 6.08 -9.57 16.48
C ILE A 29 6.83 -9.91 15.19
N PHE A 30 7.01 -8.94 14.29
CA PHE A 30 7.68 -9.14 13.01
C PHE A 30 9.09 -9.72 13.18
N LYS A 31 9.90 -9.19 14.11
CA LYS A 31 11.25 -9.69 14.40
C LYS A 31 11.26 -11.15 14.85
N ASN A 32 10.26 -11.57 15.63
CA ASN A 32 10.17 -12.93 16.16
C ASN A 32 9.67 -13.99 15.16
N ILE A 33 9.21 -13.59 13.98
CA ILE A 33 8.82 -14.52 12.92
C ILE A 33 10.06 -15.03 12.20
N GLU A 34 10.32 -16.34 12.27
CA GLU A 34 11.47 -16.98 11.62
C GLU A 34 11.34 -16.95 10.09
N MET A 35 10.23 -17.45 9.55
CA MET A 35 9.95 -17.46 8.11
C MET A 35 8.90 -16.40 7.77
N LYS A 36 9.37 -15.27 7.24
CA LYS A 36 8.51 -14.16 6.82
C LYS A 36 8.06 -14.38 5.38
N THR A 37 6.76 -14.54 5.19
CA THR A 37 6.16 -14.57 3.85
C THR A 37 6.04 -13.16 3.29
N MET A 38 5.84 -13.07 1.98
CA MET A 38 5.48 -11.83 1.29
C MET A 38 4.30 -11.09 1.96
N ARG A 39 3.27 -11.83 2.39
CA ARG A 39 2.10 -11.24 3.06
C ARG A 39 2.47 -10.59 4.39
N ILE A 40 3.34 -11.22 5.18
CA ILE A 40 3.85 -10.66 6.44
C ILE A 40 4.66 -9.38 6.18
N PHE A 41 5.49 -9.34 5.13
CA PHE A 41 6.18 -8.11 4.71
C PHE A 41 5.19 -7.00 4.33
N SER A 42 4.24 -7.28 3.43
CA SER A 42 3.23 -6.31 3.00
C SER A 42 2.42 -5.73 4.16
N THR A 43 2.03 -6.57 5.14
CA THR A 43 1.31 -6.10 6.33
C THR A 43 2.19 -5.22 7.23
N MET A 44 3.47 -5.56 7.40
CA MET A 44 4.38 -4.72 8.18
C MET A 44 4.66 -3.37 7.50
N ILE A 45 4.79 -3.37 6.16
CA ILE A 45 4.93 -2.15 5.36
C ILE A 45 3.68 -1.27 5.50
N ASP A 46 2.47 -1.83 5.42
CA ASP A 46 1.22 -1.09 5.67
C ASP A 46 1.20 -0.46 7.07
N CYS A 47 1.59 -1.23 8.10
CA CYS A 47 1.69 -0.74 9.48
C CYS A 47 2.61 0.48 9.59
N LEU A 48 3.82 0.41 9.05
CA LEU A 48 4.79 1.50 9.07
C LEU A 48 4.32 2.71 8.26
N SER A 49 3.72 2.46 7.08
CA SER A 49 3.22 3.50 6.18
C SER A 49 2.10 4.30 6.83
N ARG A 50 1.18 3.65 7.55
CA ARG A 50 0.10 4.32 8.30
C ARG A 50 0.63 5.12 9.48
N ALA A 51 1.73 4.68 10.08
CA ALA A 51 2.42 5.40 11.14
C ALA A 51 3.36 6.51 10.64
N SER A 52 3.37 6.78 9.32
CA SER A 52 4.30 7.73 8.67
C SER A 52 5.78 7.41 8.88
N ALA A 53 6.12 6.15 9.20
CA ALA A 53 7.48 5.65 9.31
C ALA A 53 8.00 5.22 7.93
N PHE A 54 8.02 6.16 6.98
CA PHE A 54 8.24 5.88 5.56
C PHE A 54 9.62 5.29 5.25
N ASP A 55 10.67 5.78 5.91
CA ASP A 55 12.03 5.29 5.70
C ASP A 55 12.14 3.80 6.09
N GLN A 56 11.57 3.43 7.24
CA GLN A 56 11.52 2.03 7.70
C GLN A 56 10.68 1.16 6.75
N ALA A 57 9.58 1.69 6.23
CA ALA A 57 8.74 0.97 5.27
C ALA A 57 9.49 0.72 3.94
N GLN A 58 10.27 1.70 3.47
CA GLN A 58 11.11 1.56 2.29
C GLN A 58 12.26 0.57 2.53
N GLU A 59 12.91 0.63 3.69
CA GLU A 59 13.96 -0.33 4.08
C GLU A 59 13.46 -1.78 4.03
N LEU A 60 12.21 -2.04 4.44
CA LEU A 60 11.60 -3.37 4.34
C LEU A 60 11.32 -3.80 2.89
N ILE A 61 10.93 -2.86 2.02
CA ILE A 61 10.80 -3.15 0.58
C ILE A 61 12.18 -3.50 0.02
N ASP A 62 13.21 -2.72 0.34
CA ASP A 62 14.58 -2.94 -0.14
C ASP A 62 15.18 -4.25 0.43
N GLU A 63 14.83 -4.64 1.66
CA GLU A 63 15.15 -5.95 2.22
C GLU A 63 14.48 -7.09 1.45
N TYR A 64 13.20 -6.93 1.11
CA TYR A 64 12.47 -7.91 0.33
C TYR A 64 13.02 -8.04 -1.10
N GLU A 65 13.32 -6.92 -1.74
CA GLU A 65 13.87 -6.81 -3.11
C GLU A 65 15.22 -7.51 -3.28
N ARG A 66 16.02 -7.64 -2.21
CA ARG A 66 17.32 -8.32 -2.25
C ARG A 66 17.22 -9.80 -2.64
N ASN A 67 16.10 -10.46 -2.33
CA ASN A 67 15.93 -11.90 -2.55
C ASN A 67 14.66 -12.26 -3.35
N HIS A 68 13.73 -11.31 -3.55
CA HIS A 68 12.44 -11.56 -4.15
C HIS A 68 11.98 -10.38 -5.02
N SER A 69 11.13 -10.65 -6.01
CA SER A 69 10.47 -9.58 -6.76
C SER A 69 9.37 -8.95 -5.91
N PRO A 70 9.37 -7.63 -5.69
CA PRO A 70 8.39 -6.95 -4.86
C PRO A 70 7.01 -6.98 -5.52
N GLU A 71 5.95 -6.97 -4.71
CA GLU A 71 4.60 -6.84 -5.24
C GLU A 71 4.14 -5.39 -5.26
N SER A 72 3.29 -5.07 -6.24
CA SER A 72 2.63 -3.76 -6.31
C SER A 72 1.87 -3.38 -5.03
N ALA A 73 1.39 -4.37 -4.26
CA ALA A 73 0.71 -4.15 -2.98
C ALA A 73 1.59 -3.45 -1.93
N MET A 74 2.89 -3.76 -1.89
CA MET A 74 3.85 -3.15 -0.96
C MET A 74 3.99 -1.65 -1.23
N TYR A 75 4.16 -1.30 -2.50
CA TYR A 75 4.23 0.09 -2.95
C TYR A 75 2.89 0.83 -2.81
N MET A 76 1.77 0.15 -3.04
CA MET A 76 0.44 0.72 -2.82
C MET A 76 0.19 1.05 -1.34
N ALA A 77 0.64 0.21 -0.42
CA ALA A 77 0.55 0.47 1.02
C ALA A 77 1.37 1.71 1.39
N LEU A 78 2.61 1.80 0.90
CA LEU A 78 3.48 2.96 1.10
C LEU A 78 2.88 4.25 0.54
N LEU A 79 2.34 4.21 -0.69
CA LEU A 79 1.69 5.35 -1.32
C LEU A 79 0.42 5.80 -0.58
N SER A 80 -0.36 4.86 -0.05
CA SER A 80 -1.54 5.17 0.76
C SER A 80 -1.17 5.91 2.04
N GLY A 81 -0.09 5.50 2.71
CA GLY A 81 0.49 6.20 3.86
C GLY A 81 0.99 7.60 3.49
N ALA A 82 1.79 7.70 2.42
CA ALA A 82 2.32 8.98 1.92
C ALA A 82 1.20 9.97 1.56
N ARG A 83 0.11 9.47 0.96
CA ARG A 83 -1.10 10.26 0.69
C ARG A 83 -1.73 10.80 1.97
N ASN A 84 -1.89 9.97 2.99
CA ASN A 84 -2.48 10.39 4.26
C ASN A 84 -1.64 11.48 4.95
N ALA A 85 -0.31 11.40 4.81
CA ALA A 85 0.62 12.42 5.28
C ALA A 85 0.74 13.63 4.33
N LYS A 86 0.01 13.66 3.21
CA LYS A 86 0.11 14.68 2.14
C LYS A 86 1.54 14.89 1.62
N ASN A 87 2.36 13.84 1.63
CA ASN A 87 3.74 13.91 1.18
C ASN A 87 3.80 13.77 -0.34
N ILE A 88 3.79 14.91 -1.05
CA ILE A 88 3.83 14.97 -2.53
C ILE A 88 5.08 14.29 -3.09
N TYR A 89 6.25 14.65 -2.56
CA TYR A 89 7.54 14.17 -3.06
C TYR A 89 7.64 12.65 -2.99
N LEU A 90 7.33 12.08 -1.82
CA LEU A 90 7.33 10.63 -1.63
C LEU A 90 6.28 9.95 -2.53
N SER A 91 5.08 10.53 -2.62
CA SER A 91 3.99 9.96 -3.44
C SER A 91 4.37 9.89 -4.92
N GLN A 92 5.02 10.93 -5.45
CA GLN A 92 5.52 10.97 -6.82
C GLN A 92 6.62 9.92 -7.05
N ASN A 93 7.61 9.85 -6.16
CA ASN A 93 8.70 8.88 -6.25
C ASN A 93 8.19 7.44 -6.25
N ILE A 94 7.23 7.11 -5.38
CA ILE A 94 6.62 5.77 -5.35
C ILE A 94 5.90 5.48 -6.65
N TYR A 95 5.11 6.44 -7.16
CA TYR A 95 4.39 6.26 -8.42
C TYR A 95 5.34 6.00 -9.61
N ASP A 96 6.42 6.78 -9.71
CA ASP A 96 7.43 6.61 -10.76
C ASP A 96 8.16 5.27 -10.64
N ARG A 97 8.44 4.83 -9.40
CA ARG A 97 9.01 3.49 -9.14
C ARG A 97 8.04 2.39 -9.55
N MET A 98 6.75 2.51 -9.24
CA MET A 98 5.73 1.56 -9.66
C MET A 98 5.62 1.46 -11.18
N LYS A 99 5.67 2.59 -11.91
CA LYS A 99 5.68 2.60 -13.38
C LYS A 99 6.85 1.82 -13.97
N LYS A 100 8.03 1.93 -13.35
CA LYS A 100 9.24 1.21 -13.78
C LYS A 100 9.17 -0.28 -13.46
N LEU A 101 8.65 -0.66 -12.28
CA LEU A 101 8.62 -2.05 -11.83
C LEU A 101 7.45 -2.86 -12.38
N PHE A 102 6.32 -2.21 -12.62
CA PHE A 102 5.07 -2.88 -13.00
C PHE A 102 4.44 -2.32 -14.28
N PRO A 103 5.20 -2.11 -15.37
CA PRO A 103 4.70 -1.45 -16.58
C PRO A 103 3.48 -2.15 -17.20
N GLU A 104 3.41 -3.48 -17.07
CA GLU A 104 2.31 -4.29 -17.61
C GLU A 104 1.08 -4.39 -16.66
N ARG A 105 1.19 -3.92 -15.41
CA ARG A 105 0.13 -4.03 -14.40
C ARG A 105 -0.72 -2.77 -14.39
N LYS A 106 -1.71 -2.72 -15.28
CA LYS A 106 -2.58 -1.55 -15.43
C LYS A 106 -3.40 -1.22 -14.16
N ASP A 107 -4.00 -2.21 -13.50
CA ASP A 107 -4.90 -1.95 -12.36
C ASP A 107 -4.21 -1.29 -11.14
N PRO A 108 -3.04 -1.79 -10.67
CA PRO A 108 -2.28 -1.12 -9.62
C PRO A 108 -1.79 0.28 -10.03
N LEU A 109 -1.35 0.46 -11.28
CA LEU A 109 -0.88 1.77 -11.77
C LEU A 109 -2.00 2.81 -11.83
N VAL A 110 -3.21 2.42 -12.25
CA VAL A 110 -4.39 3.31 -12.20
C VAL A 110 -4.71 3.67 -10.75
N SER A 111 -4.69 2.69 -9.85
CA SER A 111 -4.96 2.94 -8.43
C SER A 111 -3.94 3.90 -7.82
N ALA A 112 -2.66 3.70 -8.12
CA ALA A 112 -1.58 4.58 -7.68
C ALA A 112 -1.72 6.00 -8.25
N ALA A 113 -2.03 6.12 -9.55
CA ALA A 113 -2.26 7.40 -10.20
C ALA A 113 -3.44 8.17 -9.56
N VAL A 114 -4.53 7.48 -9.22
CA VAL A 114 -5.65 8.10 -8.48
C VAL A 114 -5.20 8.61 -7.11
N LEU A 115 -4.38 7.85 -6.38
CA LEU A 115 -3.87 8.32 -5.09
C LEU A 115 -2.99 9.57 -5.26
N LEU A 116 -2.08 9.56 -6.23
CA LEU A 116 -1.19 10.69 -6.51
C LEU A 116 -1.97 11.95 -6.93
N ALA A 117 -2.96 11.81 -7.83
CA ALA A 117 -3.82 12.92 -8.23
C ALA A 117 -4.57 13.53 -7.03
N ASN A 118 -4.99 12.70 -6.06
CA ASN A 118 -5.61 13.19 -4.84
C ASN A 118 -4.63 13.94 -3.94
N VAL A 119 -3.36 13.48 -3.86
CA VAL A 119 -2.31 14.21 -3.12
C VAL A 119 -2.10 15.59 -3.70
N TYR A 120 -1.92 15.70 -5.03
CA TYR A 120 -1.78 16.98 -5.72
C TYR A 120 -2.99 17.89 -5.51
N ALA A 121 -4.21 17.38 -5.71
CA ALA A 121 -5.43 18.15 -5.50
C ALA A 121 -5.55 18.68 -4.06
N SER A 122 -5.26 17.84 -3.06
CA SER A 122 -5.31 18.23 -1.64
C SER A 122 -4.25 19.25 -1.23
N SER A 123 -3.25 19.45 -2.08
CA SER A 123 -2.15 20.40 -1.87
C SER A 123 -2.28 21.67 -2.73
N GLY A 124 -3.40 21.83 -3.45
CA GLY A 124 -3.66 22.98 -4.32
C GLY A 124 -3.00 22.90 -5.71
N GLU A 125 -2.33 21.80 -6.03
CA GLU A 125 -1.65 21.57 -7.31
C GLU A 125 -2.63 20.98 -8.34
N ILE A 126 -3.67 21.75 -8.67
CA ILE A 126 -4.81 21.31 -9.49
C ILE A 126 -4.37 20.90 -10.90
N ASP A 127 -3.41 21.61 -11.49
CA ASP A 127 -2.88 21.31 -12.83
C ASP A 127 -2.22 19.92 -12.86
N LYS A 128 -1.32 19.64 -11.90
CA LYS A 128 -0.67 18.32 -11.78
C LYS A 128 -1.69 17.21 -11.51
N ALA A 129 -2.71 17.47 -10.69
CA ALA A 129 -3.78 16.50 -10.48
C ALA A 129 -4.56 16.20 -11.78
N SER A 130 -4.75 17.20 -12.63
CA SER A 130 -5.40 17.06 -13.93
C SER A 130 -4.53 16.29 -14.92
N ASP A 131 -3.22 16.55 -14.95
CA ASP A 131 -2.26 15.82 -15.79
C ASP A 131 -2.25 14.32 -15.48
N ILE A 132 -2.19 13.94 -14.20
CA ILE A 132 -2.25 12.53 -13.80
C ILE A 132 -3.57 11.88 -14.19
N ARG A 133 -4.71 12.58 -14.05
CA ARG A 133 -6.02 12.06 -14.48
C ARG A 133 -6.09 11.88 -15.99
N LEU A 134 -5.47 12.78 -16.74
CA LEU A 134 -5.38 12.68 -18.20
C LEU A 134 -4.50 11.51 -18.64
N GLU A 135 -3.40 11.23 -17.94
CA GLU A 135 -2.56 10.03 -18.16
C GLU A 135 -3.39 8.75 -18.01
N ILE A 136 -4.20 8.64 -16.94
CA ILE A 136 -5.11 7.51 -16.73
C ILE A 136 -6.11 7.38 -17.89
N TYR A 137 -6.77 8.49 -18.27
CA TYR A 137 -7.75 8.48 -19.36
C TYR A 137 -7.14 8.02 -20.69
N LYS A 138 -5.96 8.55 -21.04
CA LYS A 138 -5.23 8.20 -22.27
C LYS A 138 -4.77 6.74 -22.28
N SER A 139 -4.50 6.15 -21.12
CA SER A 139 -4.12 4.73 -21.02
C SER A 139 -5.26 3.76 -21.42
N GLY A 140 -6.50 4.24 -21.56
CA GLY A 140 -7.69 3.44 -21.85
C GLY A 140 -8.15 2.57 -20.68
N THR A 141 -7.48 2.68 -19.52
CA THR A 141 -7.73 1.83 -18.36
C THR A 141 -8.80 2.47 -17.46
N LYS A 142 -9.97 1.84 -17.36
CA LYS A 142 -10.99 2.25 -16.39
C LYS A 142 -10.71 1.55 -15.06
N LYS A 143 -10.74 2.29 -13.94
CA LYS A 143 -10.72 1.67 -12.60
C LYS A 143 -11.88 0.69 -12.53
N LYS A 144 -11.62 -0.58 -12.22
CA LYS A 144 -12.69 -1.51 -11.83
C LYS A 144 -13.31 -0.95 -10.55
N VAL A 145 -14.51 -0.39 -10.65
CA VAL A 145 -15.23 0.13 -9.50
C VAL A 145 -15.47 -1.06 -8.58
N GLY A 146 -15.08 -0.96 -7.31
CA GLY A 146 -15.43 -1.97 -6.32
C GLY A 146 -16.94 -1.98 -6.17
N LEU A 147 -17.61 -2.97 -6.73
CA LEU A 147 -19.03 -3.23 -6.50
C LEU A 147 -19.13 -3.93 -5.15
N THR A 148 -19.34 -3.18 -4.08
CA THR A 148 -19.80 -3.75 -2.82
C THR A 148 -21.31 -3.81 -2.89
N TRP A 149 -21.84 -4.95 -3.31
CA TRP A 149 -23.24 -5.27 -3.14
C TRP A 149 -23.54 -5.31 -1.65
N ILE A 150 -24.47 -4.47 -1.19
CA ILE A 150 -25.01 -4.62 0.15
C ILE A 150 -26.27 -5.48 0.04
N THR A 151 -26.35 -6.55 0.83
CA THR A 151 -27.58 -7.32 0.99
C THR A 151 -28.34 -6.71 2.16
N VAL A 152 -29.47 -6.07 1.87
CA VAL A 152 -30.43 -5.62 2.90
C VAL A 152 -31.68 -6.47 2.71
N ASP A 153 -32.07 -7.21 3.75
CA ASP A 153 -33.25 -8.09 3.76
C ASP A 153 -33.37 -9.04 2.55
N GLY A 154 -32.25 -9.69 2.19
CA GLY A 154 -32.23 -10.69 1.11
C GLY A 154 -32.34 -10.10 -0.31
N GLN A 155 -32.31 -8.78 -0.46
CA GLN A 155 -32.20 -8.12 -1.76
C GLN A 155 -30.82 -7.50 -1.95
N VAL A 156 -30.29 -7.66 -3.16
CA VAL A 156 -28.96 -7.22 -3.57
C VAL A 156 -29.09 -5.88 -4.27
N TYR A 157 -28.40 -4.85 -3.77
CA TYR A 157 -28.38 -3.46 -4.27
C TYR A 157 -27.02 -3.03 -4.80
#